data_AF-A0A944GJ15-F1
#
_entry.id   AF-A0A944GJ15-F1
#
_cell.length_a   1.000
_cell.length_b   1.000
_cell.length_c   1.000
_cell.angle_alpha   90.00
_cell.angle_beta   90.00
_cell.angle_gamma   90.00
#
_symmetry.space_group_name_H-M   'P 1'
#
loop_
_entity.id
_entity.type
_entity.pdbx_description
1 polymer ?
#
loop_
_entity_poly.entity_id
_entity_poly.type
_entity_poly.pdbx_seq_one_letter_code
_entity_poly.pdbx_strand_id
1 'polypeptide(L)'
;IVYQPTIADGIRNYFRYGDEFISNMFKLYTTLILDFMQKDAEHRELFAASIKRLQTEISRENAYRDKVGYVNLKENDAKNNRYLIYRSGVLKKYVDSDLYLNVPKKKDGKLVEQLYLGIAAGLAMMFATVVSFFFQQKFGNFTLPFFIVLVISYMIKDRIKELSRYYFAHRIGNKYFDNKAEILLNEDRIGTIKEGMDFITHKKVPEEVKRVRYSKRLMEVENRVTDEKVMLYRMALHIDRVKLNNLSHYETAGINDIIRFNVNNLLLKMDNPKVNIRHMNDDGTVVTIPCDKIYYVNIVLQFRYESNTTLRRFRVTLTRNGIESINEVEID
;
A
#
# COMPACT_ATOMS: atom_id res chain seq x y z
N ILE A 1 1.18 31.55 30.21
CA ILE A 1 0.25 30.59 30.85
C ILE A 1 0.92 29.25 31.16
N VAL A 2 1.73 28.66 30.26
CA VAL A 2 2.33 27.31 30.44
C VAL A 2 3.59 27.25 31.33
N TYR A 3 4.21 28.39 31.66
CA TYR A 3 5.43 28.44 32.51
C TYR A 3 5.14 28.71 33.99
N GLN A 4 3.89 28.62 34.44
CA GLN A 4 3.59 28.68 35.87
C GLN A 4 4.16 27.43 36.60
N PRO A 5 4.72 27.60 37.81
CA PRO A 5 5.33 26.52 38.58
C PRO A 5 4.32 25.48 39.12
N THR A 6 3.02 25.68 38.90
CA THR A 6 1.92 24.82 39.38
C THR A 6 1.53 23.69 38.42
N ILE A 7 2.15 23.58 37.23
CA ILE A 7 1.85 22.53 36.25
C ILE A 7 2.85 21.37 36.41
N ALA A 8 2.36 20.14 36.58
CA ALA A 8 3.18 18.94 36.70
C ALA A 8 4.18 18.78 35.53
N ASP A 9 5.40 18.35 35.84
CA ASP A 9 6.53 18.28 34.88
C ASP A 9 6.22 17.49 33.60
N GLY A 10 5.35 16.49 33.69
CA GLY A 10 4.89 15.72 32.52
C GLY A 10 4.15 16.57 31.49
N ILE A 11 3.21 17.42 31.93
CA ILE A 11 2.43 18.30 31.04
C ILE A 11 3.34 19.34 30.38
N ARG A 12 4.30 19.88 31.15
CA ARG A 12 5.29 20.83 30.63
C ARG A 12 6.16 20.20 29.53
N ASN A 13 6.52 18.92 29.66
CA ASN A 13 7.28 18.22 28.63
C ASN A 13 6.48 18.03 27.33
N TYR A 14 5.18 17.70 27.41
CA TYR A 14 4.33 17.58 26.23
C TYR A 14 4.24 18.90 25.45
N PHE A 15 4.10 20.04 26.14
CA PHE A 15 4.13 21.35 25.48
C PHE A 15 5.47 21.63 24.80
N ARG A 16 6.60 21.27 25.44
CA ARG A 16 7.93 21.45 24.84
C ARG A 16 8.13 20.59 23.60
N TYR A 17 7.55 19.39 23.54
CA TYR A 17 7.59 18.57 22.33
C TYR A 17 6.84 19.20 21.16
N GLY A 18 5.64 19.76 21.42
CA GLY A 18 4.88 20.50 20.41
C GLY A 18 5.62 21.76 19.94
N ASP A 19 6.15 22.53 20.88
CA ASP A 19 6.93 23.74 20.58
C ASP A 19 8.20 23.42 19.77
N GLU A 20 8.96 22.40 20.15
CA GLU A 20 10.15 21.96 19.41
C GLU A 20 9.78 21.48 17.99
N PHE A 21 8.65 20.79 17.83
CA PHE A 21 8.15 20.37 16.52
C PHE A 21 7.79 21.56 15.62
N ILE A 22 7.04 22.53 16.15
CA ILE A 22 6.69 23.77 15.41
C ILE A 22 7.95 24.53 15.01
N SER A 23 8.90 24.66 15.93
CA SER A 23 10.21 25.27 15.69
C SER A 23 10.99 24.56 14.57
N ASN A 24 11.00 23.21 14.58
CA ASN A 24 11.60 22.41 13.50
C ASN A 24 10.94 22.69 12.14
N MET A 25 9.60 22.77 12.12
CA MET A 25 8.85 23.02 10.89
C MET A 25 9.05 24.42 10.34
N PHE A 26 9.02 25.42 11.23
CA PHE A 26 9.33 26.80 10.89
C PHE A 26 10.70 26.90 10.22
N LYS A 27 11.74 26.31 10.83
CA LYS A 27 13.09 26.30 10.25
C LYS A 27 13.15 25.62 8.89
N LEU A 28 12.55 24.44 8.75
CA LEU A 28 12.56 23.69 7.49
C LEU A 28 11.94 24.50 6.36
N TYR A 29 10.69 24.94 6.51
CA TYR A 29 9.97 25.65 5.46
C TYR A 29 10.58 27.03 5.17
N THR A 30 11.01 27.77 6.21
CA THR A 30 11.66 29.06 6.01
C THR A 30 12.98 28.92 5.24
N THR A 31 13.76 27.88 5.54
CA THR A 31 15.02 27.61 4.82
C THR A 31 14.75 27.18 3.36
N LEU A 32 13.73 26.36 3.11
CA LEU A 32 13.34 26.00 1.74
C LEU A 32 12.88 27.21 0.92
N ILE A 33 12.08 28.10 1.52
CA ILE A 33 11.65 29.34 0.88
C ILE A 33 12.85 30.25 0.59
N LEU A 34 13.78 30.38 1.54
CA LEU A 34 15.00 31.15 1.35
C LEU A 34 15.87 30.57 0.22
N ASP A 35 16.06 29.26 0.18
CA ASP A 35 16.84 28.59 -0.87
C ASP A 35 16.23 28.83 -2.26
N PHE A 36 14.89 28.73 -2.36
CA PHE A 36 14.16 29.07 -3.57
C PHE A 36 14.37 30.53 -4.00
N MET A 37 14.15 31.48 -3.09
CA MET A 37 14.29 32.92 -3.36
C MET A 37 15.74 33.33 -3.70
N GLN A 38 16.74 32.64 -3.15
CA GLN A 38 18.15 32.93 -3.41
C GLN A 38 18.64 32.39 -4.76
N LYS A 39 18.06 31.28 -5.23
CA LYS A 39 18.39 30.64 -6.52
C LYS A 39 17.69 31.29 -7.72
N ASP A 40 16.57 31.96 -7.50
CA ASP A 40 15.90 32.76 -8.53
C ASP A 40 16.66 34.06 -8.80
N ALA A 41 17.62 34.00 -9.74
CA ALA A 41 18.49 35.12 -10.07
C ALA A 41 17.75 36.31 -10.71
N GLU A 42 16.59 36.05 -11.35
CA GLU A 42 15.82 37.05 -12.09
C GLU A 42 15.01 37.95 -11.15
N HIS A 43 14.44 37.38 -10.08
CA HIS A 43 13.59 38.11 -9.12
C HIS A 43 14.29 38.41 -7.79
N ARG A 44 15.60 38.16 -7.69
CA ARG A 44 16.35 38.25 -6.43
C ARG A 44 16.28 39.63 -5.78
N GLU A 45 16.31 40.70 -6.56
CA GLU A 45 16.21 42.08 -6.05
C GLU A 45 14.83 42.39 -5.46
N LEU A 46 13.76 41.83 -6.06
CA LEU A 46 12.39 41.95 -5.55
C LEU A 46 12.24 41.24 -4.19
N PHE A 47 12.96 40.14 -3.99
CA PHE A 47 12.93 39.37 -2.74
C PHE A 47 13.91 39.88 -1.67
N ALA A 48 14.76 40.87 -1.94
CA ALA A 48 15.84 41.27 -1.04
C ALA A 48 15.37 41.61 0.39
N ALA A 49 14.27 42.35 0.52
CA ALA A 49 13.68 42.69 1.82
C ALA A 49 13.14 41.45 2.55
N SER A 50 12.44 40.57 1.83
CA SER A 50 11.89 39.31 2.36
C SER A 50 12.99 38.34 2.80
N ILE A 51 14.04 38.18 2.00
CA ILE A 51 15.21 37.36 2.32
C ILE A 51 15.84 37.83 3.63
N LYS A 52 16.10 39.14 3.77
CA LYS A 52 16.70 39.71 4.99
C LYS A 52 15.82 39.48 6.22
N ARG A 53 14.50 39.62 6.08
CA ARG A 53 13.54 39.36 7.16
C ARG A 53 13.57 37.89 7.58
N LEU A 54 13.46 36.95 6.64
CA LEU A 54 13.46 35.51 6.93
C LEU A 54 14.80 35.05 7.55
N GLN A 55 15.93 35.60 7.09
CA GLN A 55 17.24 35.36 7.71
C GLN A 55 17.24 35.82 9.19
N THR A 56 16.70 36.99 9.47
CA THR A 56 16.60 37.52 10.84
C THR A 56 15.73 36.63 11.72
N GLU A 57 14.58 36.16 11.23
CA GLU A 57 13.71 35.28 12.00
C GLU A 57 14.35 33.90 12.23
N ILE A 58 15.08 33.33 11.26
CA ILE A 58 15.84 32.09 11.49
C ILE A 58 16.92 32.29 12.57
N SER A 59 17.65 33.41 12.54
CA SER A 59 18.65 33.71 13.57
C SER A 59 18.03 33.83 14.96
N ARG A 60 16.86 34.48 15.07
CA ARG A 60 16.10 34.54 16.33
C ARG A 60 15.64 33.16 16.79
N GLU A 61 15.15 32.34 15.87
CA GLU A 61 14.70 30.98 16.18
C GLU A 61 15.87 30.11 16.67
N ASN A 62 17.04 30.21 16.04
CA ASN A 62 18.24 29.50 16.51
C ASN A 62 18.61 29.91 17.94
N ALA A 63 18.61 31.21 18.24
CA ALA A 63 18.90 31.73 19.58
C ALA A 63 17.85 31.29 20.62
N TYR A 64 16.56 31.25 20.24
CA TYR A 64 15.49 30.73 21.07
C TYR A 64 15.72 29.25 21.41
N ARG A 65 16.03 28.43 20.40
CA ARG A 65 16.32 27.00 20.56
C ARG A 65 17.50 26.77 21.49
N ASP A 66 18.58 27.55 21.37
CA ASP A 66 19.73 27.45 22.26
C ASP A 66 19.34 27.81 23.71
N LYS A 67 18.54 28.86 23.90
CA LYS A 67 18.05 29.29 25.23
C LYS A 67 17.16 28.23 25.90
N VAL A 68 16.31 27.56 25.14
CA VAL A 68 15.40 26.53 25.66
C VAL A 68 16.07 25.14 25.70
N GLY A 69 17.24 24.98 25.10
CA GLY A 69 17.99 23.72 25.08
C GLY A 69 17.51 22.72 24.02
N TYR A 70 16.90 23.21 22.94
CA TYR A 70 16.58 22.40 21.77
C TYR A 70 17.81 22.15 20.91
N VAL A 71 17.82 21.02 20.19
CA VAL A 71 18.98 20.61 19.40
C VAL A 71 19.05 21.45 18.12
N ASN A 72 20.14 22.17 17.88
CA ASN A 72 20.37 22.88 16.63
C ASN A 72 21.31 22.10 15.71
N LEU A 73 21.20 22.32 14.39
CA LEU A 73 22.13 21.77 13.41
C LEU A 73 23.51 22.40 13.61
N LYS A 74 24.57 21.60 13.55
CA LYS A 74 25.95 22.05 13.68
C LYS A 74 26.77 21.49 12.52
N GLU A 75 27.43 22.34 11.75
CA GLU A 75 28.11 21.95 10.50
C GLU A 75 29.13 20.81 10.69
N ASN A 76 29.80 20.76 11.84
CA ASN A 76 30.87 19.80 12.12
C ASN A 76 30.55 18.77 13.22
N ASP A 77 29.27 18.52 13.53
CA ASP A 77 28.88 17.55 14.56
C ASP A 77 27.89 16.51 14.03
N ALA A 78 28.43 15.46 13.41
CA ALA A 78 27.65 14.36 12.85
C ALA A 78 26.79 13.63 13.90
N LYS A 79 27.27 13.54 15.16
CA LYS A 79 26.54 12.85 16.24
C LYS A 79 25.32 13.66 16.65
N ASN A 80 25.48 14.95 16.87
CA ASN A 80 24.39 15.88 17.15
C ASN A 80 23.38 15.92 16.01
N ASN A 81 23.85 16.02 14.76
CA ASN A 81 22.96 16.09 13.60
C ASN A 81 22.15 14.80 13.42
N ARG A 82 22.76 13.63 13.66
CA ARG A 82 22.02 12.36 13.68
C ARG A 82 20.96 12.32 14.78
N TYR A 83 21.29 12.81 15.98
CA TYR A 83 20.33 12.89 17.08
C TYR A 83 19.18 13.85 16.78
N LEU A 84 19.46 15.00 16.15
CA LEU A 84 18.46 15.95 15.68
C LEU A 84 17.44 15.28 14.74
N ILE A 85 17.92 14.55 13.72
CA ILE A 85 17.05 13.85 12.78
C ILE A 85 16.21 12.78 13.48
N TYR A 86 16.83 11.98 14.35
CA TYR A 86 16.11 10.99 15.15
C TYR A 86 15.00 11.63 15.99
N ARG A 87 15.34 12.70 16.74
CA ARG A 87 14.43 13.40 17.63
C ARG A 87 13.28 14.06 16.86
N SER A 88 13.57 14.74 15.75
CA SER A 88 12.55 15.29 14.85
C SER A 88 11.60 14.21 14.32
N GLY A 89 12.13 13.03 13.99
CA GLY A 89 11.31 11.88 13.58
C GLY A 89 10.39 11.36 14.68
N VAL A 90 10.85 11.35 15.94
CA VAL A 90 10.01 10.99 17.10
C VAL A 90 8.95 12.04 17.36
N LEU A 91 9.31 13.33 17.36
CA LEU A 91 8.38 14.44 17.56
C LEU A 91 7.29 14.46 16.48
N LYS A 92 7.67 14.21 15.21
CA LYS A 92 6.71 14.07 14.13
C LYS A 92 5.73 12.94 14.39
N LYS A 93 6.20 11.75 14.77
CA LYS A 93 5.31 10.62 15.12
C LYS A 93 4.40 10.93 16.29
N TYR A 94 4.88 11.70 17.25
CA TYR A 94 4.10 12.11 18.42
C TYR A 94 3.01 13.12 18.06
N VAL A 95 3.30 14.11 17.22
CA VAL A 95 2.29 15.09 16.79
C VAL A 95 1.31 14.48 15.78
N ASP A 96 1.81 13.67 14.85
CA ASP A 96 0.97 13.06 13.83
C ASP A 96 0.16 11.86 14.37
N SER A 97 0.45 11.31 15.56
CA SER A 97 -0.25 10.12 16.08
C SER A 97 -1.75 10.34 16.20
N ASP A 98 -2.17 11.56 16.52
CA ASP A 98 -3.59 11.93 16.64
C ASP A 98 -4.29 11.98 15.27
N LEU A 99 -3.51 12.10 14.18
CA LEU A 99 -4.00 12.11 12.81
C LEU A 99 -3.93 10.72 12.16
N TYR A 100 -3.19 9.77 12.75
CA TYR A 100 -3.03 8.43 12.21
C TYR A 100 -4.02 7.45 12.83
N LEU A 101 -4.81 6.82 11.95
CA LEU A 101 -5.66 5.70 12.34
C LEU A 101 -4.82 4.44 12.47
N ASN A 102 -4.94 3.75 13.61
CA ASN A 102 -4.26 2.49 13.80
C ASN A 102 -5.10 1.37 13.18
N VAL A 103 -4.47 0.59 12.29
CA VAL A 103 -5.11 -0.49 11.53
C VAL A 103 -4.32 -1.77 11.76
N PRO A 104 -4.47 -2.44 12.92
CA PRO A 104 -3.79 -3.69 13.20
C PRO A 104 -4.26 -4.77 12.23
N LYS A 105 -3.39 -5.15 11.28
CA LYS A 105 -3.70 -6.16 10.27
C LYS A 105 -3.86 -7.53 10.94
N LYS A 106 -5.07 -8.10 10.88
CA LYS A 106 -5.33 -9.49 11.22
C LYS A 106 -5.66 -10.25 9.94
N LYS A 107 -5.08 -11.45 9.77
CA LYS A 107 -5.48 -12.35 8.68
C LYS A 107 -6.92 -12.79 8.94
N ASP A 108 -7.82 -12.45 8.01
CA ASP A 108 -9.21 -12.88 8.07
C ASP A 108 -9.34 -14.31 7.52
N GLY A 109 -10.39 -15.02 7.88
CA GLY A 109 -10.71 -16.31 7.25
C GLY A 109 -10.08 -17.56 7.86
N LYS A 110 -9.21 -17.49 8.88
CA LYS A 110 -8.71 -18.70 9.59
C LYS A 110 -9.85 -19.59 10.11
N LEU A 111 -10.91 -18.98 10.67
CA LEU A 111 -12.07 -19.71 11.18
C LEU A 111 -12.89 -20.35 10.05
N VAL A 112 -13.04 -19.65 8.93
CA VAL A 112 -13.77 -20.14 7.75
C VAL A 112 -12.99 -21.28 7.09
N GLU A 113 -11.67 -21.12 6.94
CA GLU A 113 -10.77 -22.16 6.47
C GLU A 113 -10.88 -23.41 7.35
N GLN A 114 -10.84 -23.25 8.68
CA GLN A 114 -11.04 -24.36 9.62
C GLN A 114 -12.41 -25.02 9.50
N LEU A 115 -13.48 -24.25 9.27
CA LEU A 115 -14.83 -24.80 9.06
C LEU A 115 -14.89 -25.66 7.79
N TYR A 116 -14.31 -25.19 6.67
CA TYR A 116 -14.23 -25.98 5.44
C TYR A 116 -13.34 -27.21 5.57
N LEU A 117 -12.20 -27.09 6.28
CA LEU A 117 -11.36 -28.22 6.64
C LEU A 117 -12.13 -29.26 7.45
N GLY A 118 -12.99 -28.81 8.37
CA GLY A 118 -13.91 -29.63 9.14
C GLY A 118 -14.94 -30.36 8.26
N ILE A 119 -15.61 -29.64 7.35
CA ILE A 119 -16.57 -30.21 6.40
C ILE A 119 -15.90 -31.26 5.50
N ALA A 120 -14.71 -30.95 4.96
CA ALA A 120 -13.94 -31.89 4.14
C ALA A 120 -13.56 -33.17 4.90
N ALA A 121 -13.14 -33.03 6.16
CA ALA A 121 -12.84 -34.18 7.03
C ALA A 121 -14.09 -35.01 7.34
N GLY A 122 -15.24 -34.35 7.58
CA GLY A 122 -16.52 -35.00 7.84
C GLY A 122 -17.03 -35.80 6.62
N LEU A 123 -17.00 -35.21 5.43
CA LEU A 123 -17.39 -35.89 4.19
C LEU A 123 -16.49 -37.09 3.87
N ALA A 124 -15.17 -36.92 4.06
CA ALA A 124 -14.21 -38.00 3.85
C ALA A 124 -14.41 -39.15 4.86
N MET A 125 -14.70 -38.82 6.12
CA MET A 125 -15.02 -39.82 7.14
C MET A 125 -16.32 -40.55 6.82
N MET A 126 -17.38 -39.82 6.46
CA MET A 126 -18.67 -40.38 6.06
C MET A 126 -18.52 -41.36 4.89
N PHE A 127 -17.74 -40.99 3.86
CA PHE A 127 -17.45 -41.87 2.73
C PHE A 127 -16.77 -43.18 3.18
N ALA A 128 -15.70 -43.09 3.98
CA ALA A 128 -15.01 -44.28 4.49
C ALA A 128 -15.95 -45.17 5.31
N THR A 129 -16.76 -44.58 6.19
CA THR A 129 -17.73 -45.31 7.03
C THR A 129 -18.77 -46.03 6.18
N VAL A 130 -19.36 -45.37 5.17
CA VAL A 130 -20.35 -45.99 4.27
C VAL A 130 -19.75 -47.17 3.51
N VAL A 131 -18.54 -47.02 2.97
CA VAL A 131 -17.86 -48.12 2.26
C VAL A 131 -17.53 -49.26 3.23
N SER A 132 -17.02 -48.95 4.43
CA SER A 132 -16.74 -49.98 5.44
C SER A 132 -18.01 -50.74 5.83
N PHE A 133 -19.12 -50.06 6.15
CA PHE A 133 -20.39 -50.72 6.51
C PHE A 133 -20.97 -51.55 5.37
N PHE A 134 -20.94 -51.04 4.14
CA PHE A 134 -21.46 -51.77 2.97
C PHE A 134 -20.69 -53.07 2.73
N PHE A 135 -19.36 -53.02 2.78
CA PHE A 135 -18.52 -54.21 2.60
C PHE A 135 -18.53 -55.14 3.81
N GLN A 136 -18.72 -54.60 5.02
CA GLN A 136 -18.95 -55.38 6.24
C GLN A 136 -20.23 -56.21 6.13
N GLN A 137 -21.31 -55.62 5.61
CA GLN A 137 -22.59 -56.32 5.41
C GLN A 137 -22.50 -57.40 4.31
N LYS A 138 -21.70 -57.16 3.27
CA LYS A 138 -21.59 -58.06 2.11
C LYS A 138 -20.61 -59.24 2.31
N PHE A 139 -19.47 -59.01 2.97
CA PHE A 139 -18.40 -60.01 3.11
C PHE A 139 -18.24 -60.55 4.55
N GLY A 140 -19.07 -60.09 5.48
CA GLY A 140 -19.02 -60.47 6.88
C GLY A 140 -17.87 -59.81 7.65
N ASN A 141 -17.88 -59.97 8.98
CA ASN A 141 -16.79 -59.53 9.83
C ASN A 141 -15.59 -60.49 9.69
N PHE A 142 -14.39 -59.97 9.40
CA PHE A 142 -13.09 -60.69 9.41
C PHE A 142 -12.68 -61.52 8.19
N THR A 143 -13.16 -61.20 6.99
CA THR A 143 -12.63 -61.79 5.74
C THR A 143 -11.48 -60.96 5.17
N LEU A 144 -10.47 -61.61 4.55
CA LEU A 144 -9.32 -60.94 3.92
C LEU A 144 -9.74 -59.85 2.90
N PRO A 145 -10.77 -60.05 2.05
CA PRO A 145 -11.34 -59.01 1.20
C PRO A 145 -11.82 -57.76 1.95
N PHE A 146 -12.46 -57.92 3.11
CA PHE A 146 -12.92 -56.80 3.92
C PHE A 146 -11.75 -55.96 4.45
N PHE A 147 -10.69 -56.61 4.95
CA PHE A 147 -9.51 -55.91 5.43
C PHE A 147 -8.81 -55.09 4.33
N ILE A 148 -8.66 -55.67 3.14
CA ILE A 148 -8.07 -54.98 1.97
C ILE A 148 -8.91 -53.75 1.60
N VAL A 149 -10.24 -53.89 1.53
CA VAL A 149 -11.13 -52.78 1.21
C VAL A 149 -11.09 -51.69 2.29
N LEU A 150 -10.97 -52.06 3.56
CA LEU A 150 -10.88 -51.11 4.68
C LEU A 150 -9.60 -50.26 4.58
N VAL A 151 -8.45 -50.89 4.30
CA VAL A 151 -7.17 -50.17 4.09
C VAL A 151 -7.26 -49.23 2.89
N ILE A 152 -7.78 -49.71 1.76
CA ILE A 152 -7.94 -48.91 0.54
C ILE A 152 -8.89 -47.73 0.78
N SER A 153 -10.01 -47.95 1.47
CA SER A 153 -10.98 -46.91 1.80
C SER A 153 -10.38 -45.82 2.69
N TYR A 154 -9.51 -46.21 3.62
CA TYR A 154 -8.78 -45.27 4.47
C TYR A 154 -7.79 -44.41 3.67
N MET A 155 -7.06 -45.00 2.72
CA MET A 155 -6.16 -44.26 1.83
C MET A 155 -6.94 -43.30 0.91
N ILE A 156 -8.08 -43.74 0.37
CA ILE A 156 -8.94 -42.91 -0.49
C ILE A 156 -9.51 -41.74 0.30
N LYS A 157 -9.95 -41.95 1.54
CA LYS A 157 -10.39 -40.87 2.45
C LYS A 157 -9.34 -39.77 2.56
N ASP A 158 -8.07 -40.13 2.77
CA ASP A 158 -7.00 -39.15 2.91
C ASP A 158 -6.77 -38.35 1.61
N ARG A 159 -6.90 -39.00 0.44
CA ARG A 159 -6.81 -38.31 -0.86
C ARG A 159 -7.99 -37.40 -1.14
N ILE A 160 -9.20 -37.81 -0.79
CA ILE A 160 -10.39 -36.96 -0.89
C ILE A 160 -10.23 -35.72 0.00
N LYS A 161 -9.72 -35.88 1.23
CA LYS A 161 -9.46 -34.76 2.15
C LYS A 161 -8.39 -33.81 1.62
N GLU A 162 -7.30 -34.31 1.03
CA GLU A 162 -6.25 -33.48 0.43
C GLU A 162 -6.71 -32.73 -0.83
N LEU A 163 -7.42 -33.41 -1.72
CA LEU A 163 -7.99 -32.78 -2.93
C LEU A 163 -9.02 -31.72 -2.55
N SER A 164 -9.88 -32.00 -1.57
CA SER A 164 -10.84 -31.04 -1.04
C SER A 164 -10.13 -29.82 -0.44
N ARG A 165 -9.07 -30.04 0.35
CA ARG A 165 -8.23 -28.96 0.89
C ARG A 165 -7.68 -28.06 -0.20
N TYR A 166 -7.06 -28.66 -1.22
CA TYR A 166 -6.46 -27.92 -2.32
C TYR A 166 -7.53 -27.15 -3.12
N TYR A 167 -8.67 -27.80 -3.41
CA TYR A 167 -9.77 -27.19 -4.13
C TYR A 167 -10.39 -26.01 -3.36
N PHE A 168 -10.63 -26.17 -2.06
CA PHE A 168 -11.18 -25.10 -1.23
C PHE A 168 -10.20 -23.93 -1.08
N ALA A 169 -8.92 -24.20 -0.82
CA ALA A 169 -7.91 -23.17 -0.73
C ALA A 169 -7.81 -22.33 -2.02
N HIS A 170 -7.91 -22.97 -3.19
CA HIS A 170 -7.74 -22.30 -4.48
C HIS A 170 -9.03 -21.64 -5.02
N ARG A 171 -10.21 -22.23 -4.79
CA ARG A 171 -11.49 -21.70 -5.31
C ARG A 171 -12.05 -20.57 -4.44
N ILE A 172 -11.76 -20.58 -3.14
CA ILE A 172 -12.35 -19.64 -2.18
C ILE A 172 -11.52 -18.35 -2.06
N GLY A 173 -10.21 -18.41 -2.26
CA GLY A 173 -9.33 -17.22 -2.22
C GLY A 173 -9.80 -16.05 -3.10
N ASN A 174 -10.39 -16.32 -4.27
CA ASN A 174 -10.78 -15.25 -5.20
C ASN A 174 -12.02 -14.44 -4.80
N LYS A 175 -12.85 -14.89 -3.84
CA LYS A 175 -14.08 -14.18 -3.44
C LYS A 175 -14.00 -13.50 -2.07
N TYR A 176 -13.05 -13.89 -1.24
CA TYR A 176 -12.88 -13.31 0.10
C TYR A 176 -11.78 -12.24 0.08
N PHE A 177 -11.83 -11.34 1.07
CA PHE A 177 -10.74 -10.42 1.35
C PHE A 177 -9.66 -11.18 2.13
N ASP A 178 -8.39 -11.01 1.77
CA ASP A 178 -7.25 -11.69 2.40
C ASP A 178 -7.03 -11.20 3.83
N ASN A 179 -7.30 -9.92 4.06
CA ASN A 179 -7.07 -9.27 5.33
C ASN A 179 -8.31 -8.46 5.74
N LYS A 180 -8.61 -8.50 7.04
CA LYS A 180 -9.60 -7.62 7.66
C LYS A 180 -8.97 -7.01 8.89
N ALA A 181 -9.07 -5.69 8.98
CA ALA A 181 -8.61 -4.96 10.14
C ALA A 181 -9.73 -4.07 10.67
N GLU A 182 -9.72 -3.88 11.97
CA GLU A 182 -10.52 -2.85 12.62
C GLU A 182 -9.73 -1.55 12.57
N ILE A 183 -10.45 -0.45 12.32
CA ILE A 183 -9.85 0.88 12.31
C ILE A 183 -10.09 1.46 13.70
N LEU A 184 -9.00 1.82 14.35
CA LEU A 184 -8.99 2.33 15.72
C LEU A 184 -8.55 3.80 15.73
N LEU A 185 -9.26 4.61 16.50
CA LEU A 185 -8.87 5.95 16.89
C LEU A 185 -8.70 5.95 18.41
N ASN A 186 -7.50 6.23 18.92
CA ASN A 186 -7.21 6.21 20.37
C ASN A 186 -7.71 4.93 21.08
N GLU A 187 -7.52 3.77 20.45
CA GLU A 187 -7.97 2.43 20.89
C GLU A 187 -9.45 2.11 20.67
N ASP A 188 -10.30 3.10 20.39
CA ASP A 188 -11.71 2.90 20.09
C ASP A 188 -11.96 2.53 18.63
N ARG A 189 -12.82 1.54 18.42
CA ARG A 189 -13.17 1.08 17.06
C ARG A 189 -14.13 2.05 16.37
N ILE A 190 -13.64 2.65 15.29
CA ILE A 190 -14.39 3.59 14.43
C ILE A 190 -14.77 3.00 13.06
N GLY A 191 -14.27 1.81 12.71
CA GLY A 191 -14.57 1.23 11.41
C GLY A 191 -13.95 -0.13 11.14
N THR A 192 -14.05 -0.55 9.89
CA THR A 192 -13.42 -1.78 9.38
C THR A 192 -12.90 -1.58 7.97
N ILE A 193 -11.75 -2.14 7.69
CA ILE A 193 -11.17 -2.24 6.35
C ILE A 193 -10.99 -3.71 5.99
N LYS A 194 -11.31 -4.05 4.75
CA LYS A 194 -11.06 -5.36 4.17
C LYS A 194 -10.26 -5.18 2.89
N GLU A 195 -9.15 -5.91 2.76
CA GLU A 195 -8.24 -5.83 1.62
C GLU A 195 -8.04 -7.21 1.01
N GLY A 196 -7.96 -7.30 -0.31
CA GLY A 196 -7.63 -8.53 -1.01
C GLY A 196 -6.91 -8.27 -2.32
N MET A 197 -5.97 -9.14 -2.68
CA MET A 197 -5.21 -9.09 -3.92
C MET A 197 -5.40 -10.38 -4.71
N ASP A 198 -5.71 -10.25 -5.99
CA ASP A 198 -5.93 -11.38 -6.89
C ASP A 198 -5.25 -11.12 -8.24
N PHE A 199 -5.04 -12.19 -9.01
CA PHE A 199 -4.62 -12.12 -10.40
C PHE A 199 -5.76 -12.64 -11.27
N ILE A 200 -6.34 -11.75 -12.07
CA ILE A 200 -7.47 -12.07 -12.93
C ILE A 200 -7.04 -12.05 -14.40
N THR A 201 -7.73 -12.85 -15.21
CA THR A 201 -7.60 -12.79 -16.67
C THR A 201 -8.41 -11.64 -17.23
N HIS A 202 -8.06 -11.16 -18.42
CA HIS A 202 -8.76 -10.08 -19.12
C HIS A 202 -10.29 -10.28 -19.16
N LYS A 203 -10.77 -11.51 -19.33
CA LYS A 203 -12.22 -11.82 -19.38
C LYS A 203 -12.98 -11.44 -18.11
N LYS A 204 -12.33 -11.47 -16.94
CA LYS A 204 -12.94 -11.17 -15.64
C LYS A 204 -12.88 -9.68 -15.27
N VAL A 205 -12.21 -8.85 -16.07
CA VAL A 205 -12.14 -7.40 -15.84
C VAL A 205 -13.48 -6.75 -16.17
N PRO A 206 -14.02 -5.85 -15.32
CA PRO A 206 -15.25 -5.12 -15.63
C PRO A 206 -15.17 -4.32 -16.93
N GLU A 207 -16.26 -4.29 -17.71
CA GLU A 207 -16.30 -3.61 -19.02
C GLU A 207 -16.00 -2.11 -18.91
N GLU A 208 -16.46 -1.44 -17.85
CA GLU A 208 -16.13 -0.04 -17.59
C GLU A 208 -14.61 0.20 -17.49
N VAL A 209 -13.87 -0.69 -16.81
CA VAL A 209 -12.41 -0.61 -16.69
C VAL A 209 -11.73 -0.93 -18.02
N LYS A 210 -12.27 -1.90 -18.77
CA LYS A 210 -11.77 -2.23 -20.11
C LYS A 210 -11.87 -1.04 -21.07
N ARG A 211 -13.03 -0.36 -21.10
CA ARG A 211 -13.23 0.83 -21.96
C ARG A 211 -12.17 1.89 -21.69
N VAL A 212 -11.91 2.19 -20.43
CA VAL A 212 -10.88 3.17 -20.02
C VAL A 212 -9.46 2.71 -20.36
N ARG A 213 -9.17 1.41 -20.25
CA ARG A 213 -7.84 0.84 -20.54
C ARG A 213 -7.52 0.79 -22.04
N TYR A 214 -8.50 0.49 -22.89
CA TYR A 214 -8.31 0.13 -24.29
C TYR A 214 -8.73 1.21 -25.30
N SER A 215 -8.97 2.44 -24.85
CA SER A 215 -9.41 3.55 -25.71
C SER A 215 -8.45 3.97 -26.85
N LYS A 216 -7.20 3.46 -26.91
CA LYS A 216 -6.22 3.82 -27.95
C LYS A 216 -5.78 2.62 -28.81
N ARG A 217 -5.80 2.84 -30.14
CA ARG A 217 -5.61 1.87 -31.24
C ARG A 217 -4.31 1.04 -31.20
N LEU A 218 -3.20 1.59 -30.69
CA LEU A 218 -1.93 0.85 -30.56
C LEU A 218 -1.98 -0.24 -29.47
N MET A 219 -2.85 -0.10 -28.46
CA MET A 219 -2.98 -1.08 -27.38
C MET A 219 -3.76 -2.33 -27.80
N GLU A 220 -4.57 -2.24 -28.86
CA GLU A 220 -5.30 -3.39 -29.39
C GLU A 220 -4.38 -4.46 -29.99
N VAL A 221 -3.23 -4.05 -30.53
CA VAL A 221 -2.26 -4.96 -31.15
C VAL A 221 -1.50 -5.75 -30.08
N GLU A 222 -1.05 -5.11 -28.99
CA GLU A 222 -0.38 -5.80 -27.87
C GLU A 222 -1.28 -6.85 -27.20
N ASN A 223 -2.56 -6.52 -26.97
CA ASN A 223 -3.52 -7.43 -26.33
C ASN A 223 -3.83 -8.67 -27.16
N ARG A 224 -3.77 -8.58 -28.50
CA ARG A 224 -4.05 -9.74 -29.38
C ARG A 224 -2.92 -10.75 -29.34
N VAL A 225 -1.70 -10.31 -29.02
CA VAL A 225 -0.50 -11.15 -29.02
C VAL A 225 -0.16 -11.68 -27.63
N THR A 226 -0.58 -11.00 -26.56
CA THR A 226 -0.22 -11.37 -25.18
C THR A 226 -1.44 -11.53 -24.26
N ASP A 227 -1.47 -12.63 -23.49
CA ASP A 227 -2.46 -12.83 -22.42
C ASP A 227 -2.09 -11.93 -21.22
N GLU A 228 -2.61 -10.69 -21.24
CA GLU A 228 -2.39 -9.71 -20.17
C GLU A 228 -2.92 -10.26 -18.83
N LYS A 229 -2.00 -10.48 -17.88
CA LYS A 229 -2.35 -10.81 -16.50
C LYS A 229 -2.64 -9.53 -15.73
N VAL A 230 -3.86 -9.42 -15.18
CA VAL A 230 -4.31 -8.23 -14.47
C VAL A 230 -4.21 -8.44 -12.97
N MET A 231 -3.44 -7.60 -12.29
CA MET A 231 -3.44 -7.52 -10.83
C MET A 231 -4.68 -6.76 -10.36
N LEU A 232 -5.54 -7.43 -9.59
CA LEU A 232 -6.72 -6.84 -8.99
C LEU A 232 -6.49 -6.66 -7.49
N TYR A 233 -6.35 -5.42 -7.04
CA TYR A 233 -6.43 -5.06 -5.63
C TYR A 233 -7.85 -4.56 -5.32
N ARG A 234 -8.46 -5.11 -4.27
CA ARG A 234 -9.79 -4.72 -3.79
C ARG A 234 -9.68 -4.25 -2.34
N MET A 235 -10.24 -3.08 -2.08
CA MET A 235 -10.40 -2.56 -0.74
C MET A 235 -11.87 -2.21 -0.49
N ALA A 236 -12.40 -2.66 0.63
CA ALA A 236 -13.70 -2.23 1.15
C ALA A 236 -13.50 -1.56 2.50
N LEU A 237 -13.86 -0.29 2.57
CA LEU A 237 -13.75 0.55 3.76
C LEU A 237 -15.14 0.88 4.29
N HIS A 238 -15.33 0.73 5.60
CA HIS A 238 -16.53 1.17 6.29
C HIS A 238 -16.14 1.94 7.55
N ILE A 239 -16.69 3.14 7.70
CA ILE A 239 -16.43 4.05 8.82
C ILE A 239 -17.76 4.44 9.44
N ASP A 240 -17.81 4.35 10.77
CA ASP A 240 -18.91 4.86 11.56
C ASP A 240 -18.69 6.36 11.81
N ARG A 241 -19.37 7.19 11.01
CA ARG A 241 -19.22 8.65 11.07
C ARG A 241 -19.66 9.24 12.41
N VAL A 242 -20.66 8.65 13.06
CA VAL A 242 -21.16 9.12 14.36
C VAL A 242 -20.10 8.89 15.43
N LYS A 243 -19.52 7.68 15.47
CA LYS A 243 -18.42 7.39 16.40
C LYS A 243 -17.18 8.23 16.12
N LEU A 244 -16.80 8.37 14.85
CA LEU A 244 -15.66 9.19 14.46
C LEU A 244 -15.82 10.64 14.93
N ASN A 245 -16.98 11.26 14.71
CA ASN A 245 -17.23 12.64 15.13
C ASN A 245 -17.27 12.81 16.66
N ASN A 246 -17.73 11.80 17.40
CA ASN A 246 -17.78 11.85 18.85
C ASN A 246 -16.40 11.67 19.50
N LEU A 247 -15.51 10.91 18.86
CA LEU A 247 -14.18 10.58 19.37
C LEU A 247 -13.09 11.54 18.85
N SER A 248 -13.27 12.10 17.66
CA SER A 248 -12.32 13.04 17.08
C SER A 248 -12.50 14.44 17.66
N HIS A 249 -11.40 15.05 18.08
CA HIS A 249 -11.36 16.47 18.44
C HIS A 249 -11.42 17.42 17.23
N TYR A 250 -11.26 16.87 16.02
CA TYR A 250 -11.21 17.62 14.77
C TYR A 250 -12.35 17.24 13.84
N GLU A 251 -12.88 18.22 13.12
CA GLU A 251 -13.84 17.98 12.04
C GLU A 251 -13.15 17.17 10.93
N THR A 252 -13.59 15.91 10.77
CA THR A 252 -12.94 14.98 9.85
C THR A 252 -13.71 14.92 8.54
N ALA A 253 -13.18 15.58 7.51
CA ALA A 253 -13.80 15.61 6.18
C ALA A 253 -13.77 14.24 5.47
N GLY A 254 -12.79 13.40 5.78
CA GLY A 254 -12.64 12.09 5.18
C GLY A 254 -11.38 11.37 5.66
N ILE A 255 -11.13 10.21 5.06
CA ILE A 255 -9.92 9.40 5.33
C ILE A 255 -9.03 9.46 4.11
N ASN A 256 -7.75 9.74 4.34
CA ASN A 256 -6.73 9.62 3.33
C ASN A 256 -6.10 8.23 3.41
N ASP A 257 -6.18 7.47 2.31
CA ASP A 257 -5.53 6.17 2.20
C ASP A 257 -4.32 6.24 1.27
N ILE A 258 -3.20 5.67 1.73
CA ILE A 258 -1.92 5.71 1.02
C ILE A 258 -1.60 4.31 0.49
N ILE A 259 -1.98 4.09 -0.76
CA ILE A 259 -1.66 2.85 -1.50
C ILE A 259 -0.19 2.91 -1.96
N ARG A 260 0.59 1.89 -1.59
CA ARG A 260 1.99 1.74 -2.00
C ARG A 260 2.14 0.55 -2.93
N PHE A 261 2.52 0.80 -4.18
CA PHE A 261 2.79 -0.23 -5.17
C PHE A 261 4.29 -0.34 -5.43
N ASN A 262 4.89 -1.48 -5.09
CA ASN A 262 6.32 -1.72 -5.30
C ASN A 262 6.55 -2.34 -6.68
N VAL A 263 7.29 -1.63 -7.54
CA VAL A 263 7.59 -2.06 -8.93
C VAL A 263 8.88 -2.86 -9.06
N ASN A 264 9.72 -2.99 -8.02
CA ASN A 264 11.05 -3.59 -8.13
C ASN A 264 11.04 -4.98 -8.76
N ASN A 265 10.06 -5.82 -8.39
CA ASN A 265 9.91 -7.16 -8.94
C ASN A 265 9.58 -7.17 -10.44
N LEU A 266 8.97 -6.10 -10.96
CA LEU A 266 8.74 -5.93 -12.40
C LEU A 266 10.06 -5.55 -13.10
N LEU A 267 10.84 -4.64 -12.51
CA LEU A 267 12.09 -4.13 -13.09
C LEU A 267 13.15 -5.23 -13.28
N LEU A 268 13.24 -6.17 -12.33
CA LEU A 268 14.21 -7.27 -12.37
C LEU A 268 14.12 -8.16 -13.61
N LYS A 269 12.93 -8.22 -14.24
CA LYS A 269 12.67 -9.05 -15.42
C LYS A 269 12.72 -8.26 -16.73
N MET A 270 13.07 -6.98 -16.67
CA MET A 270 13.15 -6.13 -17.85
C MET A 270 14.50 -6.30 -18.56
N ASP A 271 14.44 -6.16 -19.89
CA ASP A 271 15.61 -6.15 -20.75
C ASP A 271 16.48 -4.89 -20.53
N ASN A 272 17.64 -4.83 -21.19
CA ASN A 272 18.53 -3.68 -21.13
C ASN A 272 17.79 -2.38 -21.50
N PRO A 273 17.96 -1.31 -20.70
CA PRO A 273 17.20 -0.08 -20.86
C PRO A 273 17.60 0.72 -22.10
N LYS A 274 18.77 0.44 -22.70
CA LYS A 274 19.25 1.08 -23.92
C LYS A 274 19.32 0.06 -25.06
N VAL A 275 18.73 0.42 -26.20
CA VAL A 275 18.78 -0.35 -27.44
C VAL A 275 19.36 0.52 -28.53
N ASN A 276 20.39 0.02 -29.20
CA ASN A 276 21.06 0.71 -30.28
C ASN A 276 20.30 0.50 -31.59
N ILE A 277 19.76 1.58 -32.17
CA ILE A 277 19.05 1.55 -33.44
C ILE A 277 19.94 2.18 -34.51
N ARG A 278 20.09 1.49 -35.64
CA ARG A 278 20.80 2.03 -36.81
C ARG A 278 19.84 2.90 -37.60
N HIS A 279 20.26 4.12 -37.89
CA HIS A 279 19.51 5.10 -38.67
C HIS A 279 20.42 5.68 -39.74
N MET A 280 19.88 5.97 -40.91
CA MET A 280 20.59 6.64 -41.98
C MET A 280 20.19 8.12 -41.96
N ASN A 281 21.18 9.00 -41.81
CA ASN A 281 20.98 10.44 -41.88
C ASN A 281 20.73 10.88 -43.33
N ASP A 282 20.28 12.12 -43.51
CA ASP A 282 19.97 12.71 -44.82
C ASP A 282 21.18 12.75 -45.78
N ASP A 283 22.41 12.73 -45.23
CA ASP A 283 23.67 12.69 -45.98
C ASP A 283 24.10 11.27 -46.41
N GLY A 284 23.29 10.25 -46.12
CA GLY A 284 23.56 8.84 -46.43
C GLY A 284 24.47 8.13 -45.42
N THR A 285 24.92 8.82 -44.36
CA THR A 285 25.73 8.19 -43.31
C THR A 285 24.85 7.34 -42.39
N VAL A 286 25.31 6.11 -42.09
CA VAL A 286 24.63 5.24 -41.13
C VAL A 286 25.20 5.50 -39.74
N VAL A 287 24.35 6.02 -38.85
CA VAL A 287 24.67 6.27 -37.44
C VAL A 287 23.96 5.26 -36.54
N THR A 288 24.49 5.05 -35.34
CA THR A 288 23.85 4.25 -34.30
C THR A 288 23.38 5.17 -33.18
N ILE A 289 22.07 5.16 -32.93
CA ILE A 289 21.42 6.01 -31.93
C ILE A 289 20.98 5.12 -30.76
N PRO A 290 21.45 5.37 -29.53
CA PRO A 290 20.98 4.67 -28.35
C PRO A 290 19.59 5.18 -27.95
N CYS A 291 18.57 4.32 -28.06
CA CYS A 291 17.20 4.64 -27.70
C CYS A 291 16.80 3.97 -26.38
N ASP A 292 15.92 4.62 -25.62
CA ASP A 292 15.38 4.06 -24.39
C ASP A 292 14.32 2.99 -24.68
N LYS A 293 14.50 1.82 -24.08
CA LYS A 293 13.50 0.75 -24.06
C LYS A 293 12.66 0.89 -22.82
N ILE A 294 11.42 1.32 -23.02
CA ILE A 294 10.44 1.58 -21.97
C ILE A 294 9.34 0.53 -21.94
N TYR A 295 8.75 0.34 -20.77
CA TYR A 295 7.62 -0.54 -20.53
C TYR A 295 6.52 0.24 -19.84
N TYR A 296 5.26 0.00 -20.20
CA TYR A 296 4.13 0.67 -19.59
C TYR A 296 3.40 -0.23 -18.61
N VAL A 297 3.16 0.27 -17.41
CA VAL A 297 2.22 -0.30 -16.45
C VAL A 297 1.01 0.60 -16.37
N ASN A 298 -0.17 0.07 -16.72
CA ASN A 298 -1.43 0.78 -16.60
C ASN A 298 -2.07 0.48 -15.25
N ILE A 299 -2.40 1.52 -14.50
CA ILE A 299 -3.10 1.42 -13.21
C ILE A 299 -4.45 2.09 -13.40
N VAL A 300 -5.53 1.37 -13.14
CA VAL A 300 -6.89 1.93 -13.12
C VAL A 300 -7.41 1.82 -11.69
N LEU A 301 -7.71 2.96 -11.09
CA LEU A 301 -8.35 3.05 -9.79
C LEU A 301 -9.84 3.21 -9.98
N GLN A 302 -10.61 2.34 -9.33
CA GLN A 302 -12.05 2.42 -9.30
C GLN A 302 -12.52 2.73 -7.88
N PHE A 303 -13.11 3.90 -7.70
CA PHE A 303 -13.72 4.33 -6.46
C PHE A 303 -15.22 4.14 -6.56
N ARG A 304 -15.80 3.37 -5.65
CA ARG A 304 -17.25 3.22 -5.52
C ARG A 304 -17.67 3.67 -4.13
N TYR A 305 -18.57 4.63 -4.09
CA TYR A 305 -19.16 5.12 -2.84
C TYR A 305 -20.65 5.34 -3.08
N GLU A 306 -21.49 4.77 -2.23
CA GLU A 306 -22.95 4.77 -2.40
C GLU A 306 -23.38 4.33 -3.82
N SER A 307 -23.97 5.22 -4.60
CA SER A 307 -24.39 5.00 -5.99
C SER A 307 -23.41 5.58 -7.03
N ASN A 308 -22.36 6.26 -6.60
CA ASN A 308 -21.38 6.88 -7.47
C ASN A 308 -20.19 5.96 -7.73
N THR A 309 -19.72 5.98 -8.98
CA THR A 309 -18.50 5.29 -9.40
C THR A 309 -17.61 6.27 -10.15
N THR A 310 -16.36 6.39 -9.71
CA THR A 310 -15.36 7.25 -10.34
C THR A 310 -14.15 6.41 -10.72
N LEU A 311 -13.67 6.58 -11.94
CA LEU A 311 -12.48 5.91 -12.46
C LEU A 311 -11.36 6.93 -12.60
N ARG A 312 -10.12 6.52 -12.30
CA ARG A 312 -8.90 7.26 -12.60
C ARG A 312 -7.90 6.33 -13.26
N ARG A 313 -7.20 6.82 -14.28
CA ARG A 313 -6.24 6.02 -15.03
C ARG A 313 -4.88 6.67 -14.93
N PHE A 314 -3.88 5.86 -14.60
CA PHE A 314 -2.48 6.26 -14.60
C PHE A 314 -1.70 5.35 -15.54
N ARG A 315 -0.75 5.96 -16.25
CA ARG A 315 0.26 5.26 -17.02
C ARG A 315 1.61 5.51 -16.37
N VAL A 316 2.22 4.43 -15.88
CA VAL A 316 3.55 4.44 -15.30
C VAL A 316 4.52 3.93 -16.37
N THR A 317 5.51 4.76 -16.70
CA THR A 317 6.59 4.40 -17.61
C THR A 317 7.76 3.88 -16.80
N LEU A 318 8.19 2.66 -17.10
CA LEU A 318 9.26 1.96 -16.41
C LEU A 318 10.41 1.63 -17.36
N THR A 319 11.62 1.71 -16.84
CA THR A 319 12.84 1.13 -17.42
C THR A 319 13.44 0.17 -16.40
N ARG A 320 14.43 -0.64 -16.80
CA ARG A 320 15.17 -1.50 -15.84
C ARG A 320 15.79 -0.72 -14.67
N ASN A 321 16.04 0.59 -14.86
CA ASN A 321 16.64 1.46 -13.86
C ASN A 321 15.62 2.03 -12.85
N GLY A 322 14.33 2.02 -13.17
CA GLY A 322 13.33 2.61 -12.29
C GLY A 322 12.06 3.09 -12.98
N ILE A 323 11.39 4.01 -12.29
CA ILE A 323 10.23 4.75 -12.79
C ILE A 323 10.73 5.98 -13.51
N GLU A 324 10.40 6.12 -14.79
CA GLU A 324 10.73 7.30 -15.60
C GLU A 324 9.68 8.40 -15.45
N SER A 325 8.40 8.03 -15.45
CA SER A 325 7.30 8.98 -15.34
C SER A 325 6.01 8.31 -14.88
N ILE A 326 5.13 9.12 -14.28
CA ILE A 326 3.77 8.76 -13.91
C ILE A 326 2.87 9.84 -14.48
N ASN A 327 1.98 9.46 -15.40
CA ASN A 327 1.04 10.38 -16.03
C ASN A 327 -0.39 9.94 -15.75
N GLU A 328 -1.21 10.85 -15.24
CA GLU A 328 -2.66 10.65 -15.25
C GLU A 328 -3.17 10.81 -16.69
N VAL A 329 -3.99 9.86 -17.13
CA VAL A 329 -4.55 9.82 -18.47
C VAL A 329 -6.01 10.21 -18.36
N GLU A 330 -6.40 11.27 -19.05
CA GLU A 330 -7.80 11.70 -19.14
C GLU A 330 -8.66 10.56 -19.70
N ILE A 331 -9.85 10.43 -19.10
CA ILE A 331 -10.82 9.40 -19.42
C ILE A 331 -11.97 10.10 -20.13
N ASP A 332 -12.09 9.86 -21.43
CA ASP A 332 -13.21 10.32 -22.26
C ASP A 332 -14.50 9.54 -22.01
#